data_AF-A0A972YHY6-F1
#
_entry.id   AF-A0A972YHY6-F1
#
_cell.length_a   1.000
_cell.length_b   1.000
_cell.length_c   1.000
_cell.angle_alpha   90.00
_cell.angle_beta   90.00
_cell.angle_gamma   90.00
#
_symmetry.space_group_name_H-M   'P 1'
#
loop_
_entity.id
_entity.type
_entity.pdbx_description
1 polymer ?
#
loop_
_entity_poly.entity_id
_entity_poly.type
_entity_poly.pdbx_seq_one_letter_code
_entity_poly.pdbx_strand_id
1 'polypeptide(L)'
;MARVHATTTEAEAKAFATERLLTIATKEEKIYQKLAEDPEFYSNDDLERRVRELAQSYHTYLSDHPDDPETYVLYGKLLRRMGRSNEAFTAFLKADELDPKIAVVKQQIGNYLAEGGKAKAALLYYQQAVELEPTVALYHFGLGELLLNFGQEYIDTGIYTRDAIDREMLKCFKSAARLAPE
;
A
#
# COMPACT_ATOMS: atom_id res chain seq x y z
N MET A 1 3.15 -15.01 49.98
CA MET A 1 2.43 -15.20 48.71
C MET A 1 3.18 -14.46 47.61
N ALA A 2 4.06 -15.16 46.89
CA ALA A 2 4.85 -14.57 45.82
C ALA A 2 4.01 -14.56 44.53
N ARG A 3 3.73 -13.36 44.02
CA ARG A 3 3.19 -13.16 42.66
C ARG A 3 4.24 -13.68 41.68
N VAL A 4 3.92 -14.76 40.98
CA VAL A 4 4.69 -15.22 39.82
C VAL A 4 4.41 -14.21 38.71
N HIS A 5 5.31 -13.24 38.52
CA HIS A 5 5.35 -12.47 37.28
C HIS A 5 5.88 -13.40 36.20
N ALA A 6 4.98 -13.87 35.32
CA ALA A 6 5.37 -14.55 34.10
C ALA A 6 6.11 -13.53 33.22
N THR A 7 7.42 -13.65 33.13
CA THR A 7 8.23 -12.96 32.12
C THR A 7 8.05 -13.74 30.82
N THR A 8 7.10 -13.31 29.99
CA THR A 8 6.96 -13.79 28.61
C THR A 8 8.30 -13.59 27.91
N THR A 9 8.84 -14.64 27.31
CA THR A 9 10.09 -14.56 26.55
C THR A 9 9.89 -13.73 25.29
N GLU A 10 10.97 -13.15 24.74
CA GLU A 10 10.90 -12.38 23.49
C GLU A 10 10.31 -13.20 22.32
N ALA A 11 10.61 -14.49 22.27
CA ALA A 11 10.06 -15.42 21.29
C ALA A 11 8.54 -15.61 21.45
N GLU A 12 8.05 -15.76 22.68
CA GLU A 12 6.63 -15.87 22.98
C GLU A 12 5.88 -14.56 22.70
N ALA A 13 6.49 -13.42 23.03
CA ALA A 13 5.94 -12.10 22.73
C ALA A 13 5.81 -11.87 21.21
N LYS A 14 6.84 -12.25 20.44
CA LYS A 14 6.83 -12.18 18.97
C LYS A 14 5.81 -13.14 18.35
N ALA A 15 5.67 -14.36 18.88
CA ALA A 15 4.66 -15.31 18.43
C ALA A 15 3.25 -14.77 18.66
N PHE A 16 2.98 -14.20 19.83
CA PHE A 16 1.69 -13.60 20.16
C PHE A 16 1.37 -12.38 19.28
N ALA A 17 2.37 -11.53 18.99
CA ALA A 17 2.21 -10.43 18.04
C ALA A 17 1.83 -10.96 16.64
N THR A 18 2.55 -11.98 16.16
CA THR A 18 2.28 -12.58 14.85
C THR A 18 0.86 -13.17 14.79
N GLU A 19 0.41 -13.85 15.86
CA GLU A 19 -0.95 -14.38 15.96
C GLU A 19 -2.03 -13.28 15.97
N ARG A 20 -1.78 -12.19 16.70
CA ARG A 20 -2.67 -11.01 16.71
C ARG A 20 -2.79 -10.41 15.32
N LEU A 21 -1.67 -10.16 14.64
CA LEU A 21 -1.68 -9.58 13.29
C LEU A 21 -2.40 -10.51 12.30
N LEU A 22 -2.10 -11.80 12.34
CA LEU A 22 -2.77 -12.81 11.52
C LEU A 22 -4.29 -12.80 11.75
N THR A 23 -4.73 -12.70 12.99
CA THR A 23 -6.16 -12.61 13.33
C THR A 23 -6.82 -11.39 12.70
N ILE A 24 -6.15 -10.23 12.74
CA ILE A 24 -6.66 -8.99 12.13
C ILE A 24 -6.75 -9.16 10.61
N ALA A 25 -5.67 -9.60 9.97
CA ALA A 25 -5.60 -9.79 8.52
C ALA A 25 -6.62 -10.82 8.01
N THR A 26 -6.80 -11.94 8.71
CA THR A 26 -7.83 -12.95 8.38
C THR A 26 -9.25 -12.39 8.56
N LYS A 27 -9.50 -11.54 9.56
CA LYS A 27 -10.81 -10.88 9.72
C LYS A 27 -11.06 -9.93 8.54
N GLU A 28 -10.06 -9.15 8.14
CA GLU A 28 -10.13 -8.27 6.97
C GLU A 28 -10.41 -9.04 5.69
N GLU A 29 -9.63 -10.08 5.41
CA GLU A 29 -9.78 -10.93 4.23
C GLU A 29 -11.19 -11.52 4.14
N LYS A 30 -11.72 -12.06 5.23
CA LYS A 30 -13.08 -12.62 5.26
C LYS A 30 -14.16 -11.59 4.93
N ILE A 31 -14.02 -10.36 5.41
CA ILE A 31 -14.97 -9.28 5.12
C ILE A 31 -14.95 -8.96 3.63
N TYR A 32 -13.77 -8.75 3.04
CA TYR A 32 -13.65 -8.39 1.64
C TYR A 32 -13.92 -9.55 0.69
N GLN A 33 -13.67 -10.80 1.10
CA GLN A 33 -14.10 -11.98 0.36
C GLN A 33 -15.63 -12.03 0.26
N LYS A 34 -16.34 -11.78 1.37
CA LYS A 34 -17.81 -11.73 1.37
C LYS A 34 -18.35 -10.64 0.45
N LEU A 35 -17.75 -9.46 0.46
CA LEU A 35 -18.11 -8.37 -0.45
C LEU A 35 -17.79 -8.66 -1.92
N ALA A 36 -16.73 -9.43 -2.19
CA ALA A 36 -16.40 -9.85 -3.56
C ALA A 36 -17.39 -10.89 -4.10
N GLU A 37 -17.91 -11.78 -3.23
CA GLU A 37 -18.95 -12.76 -3.55
C GLU A 37 -20.32 -12.09 -3.73
N ASP A 38 -20.65 -11.15 -2.84
CA ASP A 38 -21.92 -10.42 -2.80
C ASP A 38 -21.69 -8.99 -2.26
N PRO A 39 -21.68 -7.96 -3.13
CA PRO A 39 -21.45 -6.58 -2.72
C PRO A 39 -22.48 -6.01 -1.74
N GLU A 40 -23.68 -6.61 -1.67
CA GLU A 40 -24.76 -6.20 -0.77
C GLU A 40 -24.83 -7.07 0.50
N PHE A 41 -23.87 -7.99 0.68
CA PHE A 41 -23.84 -8.94 1.81
C PHE A 41 -23.92 -8.24 3.18
N TYR A 42 -23.29 -7.07 3.29
CA TYR A 42 -23.38 -6.21 4.47
C TYR A 42 -24.22 -4.98 4.15
N SER A 43 -25.08 -4.58 5.09
CA SER A 43 -25.62 -3.21 5.05
C SER A 43 -24.49 -2.20 5.23
N ASN A 44 -24.69 -0.97 4.72
CA ASN A 44 -23.70 0.11 4.87
C ASN A 44 -23.27 0.31 6.33
N ASP A 45 -24.23 0.32 7.26
CA ASP A 45 -23.96 0.49 8.69
C ASP A 45 -23.15 -0.68 9.29
N ASP A 46 -23.43 -1.93 8.88
CA ASP A 46 -22.68 -3.09 9.36
C ASP A 46 -21.26 -3.09 8.79
N LEU A 47 -21.11 -2.76 7.50
CA LEU A 47 -19.81 -2.65 6.85
C LEU A 47 -18.97 -1.55 7.52
N GLU A 48 -19.53 -0.37 7.75
CA GLU A 48 -18.84 0.73 8.40
C GLU A 48 -18.39 0.34 9.82
N ARG A 49 -19.27 -0.30 10.60
CA ARG A 49 -18.91 -0.83 11.93
C ARG A 49 -17.74 -1.79 11.86
N ARG A 50 -17.80 -2.79 10.98
CA ARG A 50 -16.76 -3.83 10.84
C ARG A 50 -15.41 -3.25 10.42
N VAL A 51 -15.43 -2.33 9.47
CA VAL A 51 -14.21 -1.67 8.98
C VAL A 51 -13.62 -0.74 10.03
N ARG A 52 -14.46 -0.05 10.83
CA ARG A 52 -14.00 0.74 11.98
C ARG A 52 -13.34 -0.12 13.05
N GLU A 53 -13.90 -1.29 13.36
CA GLU A 53 -13.29 -2.26 14.28
C GLU A 53 -11.94 -2.78 13.76
N LEU A 54 -11.83 -3.07 12.46
CA LEU A 54 -10.55 -3.45 11.84
C LEU A 54 -9.52 -2.34 11.99
N ALA A 55 -9.88 -1.10 11.66
CA ALA A 55 -8.99 0.04 11.78
C ALA A 55 -8.50 0.24 13.23
N GLN A 56 -9.39 0.07 14.22
CA GLN A 56 -9.02 0.12 15.64
C GLN A 56 -8.08 -1.03 16.03
N SER A 57 -8.28 -2.22 15.47
CA SER A 57 -7.44 -3.39 15.75
C SER A 57 -6.02 -3.19 15.23
N TYR A 58 -5.88 -2.71 13.99
CA TYR A 58 -4.57 -2.32 13.43
C TYR A 58 -3.91 -1.20 14.24
N HIS A 59 -4.65 -0.15 14.59
CA HIS A 59 -4.12 0.95 15.39
C HIS A 59 -3.60 0.49 16.76
N THR A 60 -4.36 -0.39 17.43
CA THR A 60 -3.97 -0.94 18.74
C THR A 60 -2.73 -1.82 18.61
N TYR A 61 -2.67 -2.67 17.58
CA TYR A 61 -1.49 -3.48 17.31
C TYR A 61 -0.25 -2.61 17.06
N LEU A 62 -0.35 -1.60 16.19
CA LEU A 62 0.76 -0.68 15.89
C LEU A 62 1.18 0.19 17.08
N SER A 63 0.29 0.41 18.06
CA SER A 63 0.67 1.08 19.31
C SER A 63 1.59 0.21 20.17
N ASP A 64 1.42 -1.11 20.12
CA ASP A 64 2.29 -2.07 20.81
C ASP A 64 3.55 -2.40 19.98
N HIS A 65 3.45 -2.28 18.64
CA HIS A 65 4.48 -2.65 17.67
C HIS A 65 4.73 -1.53 16.65
N PRO A 66 5.29 -0.38 17.07
CA PRO A 66 5.46 0.80 16.22
C PRO A 66 6.52 0.65 15.12
N ASP A 67 7.33 -0.41 15.16
CA ASP A 67 8.42 -0.68 14.21
C ASP A 67 8.08 -1.83 13.23
N ASP A 68 6.79 -2.04 12.96
CA ASP A 68 6.30 -3.07 12.03
C ASP A 68 5.85 -2.43 10.69
N PRO A 69 6.74 -2.32 9.69
CA PRO A 69 6.42 -1.69 8.42
C PRO A 69 5.31 -2.41 7.65
N GLU A 70 5.27 -3.75 7.70
CA GLU A 70 4.27 -4.55 6.98
C GLU A 70 2.87 -4.26 7.51
N THR A 71 2.72 -4.09 8.83
CA THR A 71 1.43 -3.72 9.40
C THR A 71 0.99 -2.30 9.00
N TYR A 72 1.92 -1.35 8.88
CA TYR A 72 1.60 -0.03 8.31
C TYR A 72 1.14 -0.13 6.85
N VAL A 73 1.69 -1.05 6.05
CA VAL A 73 1.22 -1.31 4.68
C VAL A 73 -0.22 -1.82 4.68
N LEU A 74 -0.52 -2.82 5.49
CA LEU A 74 -1.87 -3.39 5.59
C LEU A 74 -2.88 -2.34 6.06
N TYR A 75 -2.53 -1.60 7.12
CA TYR A 75 -3.39 -0.55 7.65
C TYR A 75 -3.62 0.58 6.64
N GLY A 76 -2.58 1.01 5.92
CA GLY A 76 -2.67 2.01 4.85
C GLY A 76 -3.60 1.56 3.72
N LYS A 77 -3.53 0.28 3.30
CA LYS A 77 -4.44 -0.29 2.29
C LYS A 77 -5.90 -0.28 2.76
N LEU A 78 -6.16 -0.63 4.02
CA LEU A 78 -7.49 -0.55 4.62
C LEU A 78 -8.00 0.89 4.61
N LEU A 79 -7.18 1.85 5.06
CA LEU A 79 -7.53 3.28 5.08
C LEU A 79 -7.84 3.83 3.67
N ARG A 80 -7.10 3.39 2.64
CA ARG A 80 -7.42 3.72 1.24
C ARG A 80 -8.80 3.21 0.83
N ARG A 81 -9.14 1.97 1.16
CA ARG A 81 -10.48 1.39 0.87
C ARG A 81 -11.61 2.16 1.58
N MET A 82 -11.32 2.78 2.72
CA MET A 82 -12.24 3.66 3.46
C MET A 82 -12.35 5.08 2.88
N GLY A 83 -11.60 5.42 1.83
CA GLY A 83 -11.50 6.80 1.32
C GLY A 83 -10.70 7.75 2.23
N ARG A 84 -10.01 7.23 3.25
CA ARG A 84 -9.18 8.01 4.19
C ARG A 84 -7.76 8.21 3.64
N SER A 85 -7.67 8.80 2.45
CA SER A 85 -6.43 8.86 1.66
C SER A 85 -5.26 9.54 2.37
N ASN A 86 -5.50 10.61 3.14
CA ASN A 86 -4.43 11.30 3.88
C ASN A 86 -3.84 10.44 4.99
N GLU A 87 -4.69 9.69 5.70
CA GLU A 87 -4.24 8.81 6.78
C GLU A 87 -3.52 7.59 6.23
N ALA A 88 -3.99 7.05 5.11
CA ALA A 88 -3.29 6.00 4.39
C ALA A 88 -1.90 6.47 3.95
N PHE A 89 -1.78 7.69 3.42
CA PHE A 89 -0.50 8.26 3.03
C PHE A 89 0.47 8.37 4.22
N THR A 90 0.00 8.84 5.38
CA THR A 90 0.80 8.85 6.62
C THR A 90 1.27 7.45 7.02
N ALA A 91 0.40 6.44 6.92
CA ALA A 91 0.78 5.05 7.20
C ALA A 91 1.84 4.54 6.22
N PHE A 92 1.69 4.79 4.92
CA PHE A 92 2.68 4.40 3.92
C PHE A 92 4.02 5.14 4.08
N LEU A 93 4.01 6.42 4.44
CA LEU A 93 5.24 7.14 4.78
C LEU A 93 5.96 6.51 5.97
N LYS A 94 5.20 6.06 6.99
CA LYS A 94 5.81 5.39 8.15
C LYS A 94 6.38 4.03 7.77
N ALA A 95 5.69 3.25 6.93
CA ALA A 95 6.24 2.03 6.36
C ALA A 95 7.53 2.28 5.57
N ASP A 96 7.58 3.35 4.77
CA ASP A 96 8.75 3.73 3.96
C ASP A 96 9.95 4.17 4.81
N GLU A 97 9.69 4.86 5.93
CA GLU A 97 10.72 5.25 6.90
C GLU A 97 11.35 4.03 7.58
N LEU A 98 10.53 3.04 7.93
CA LEU A 98 10.95 1.82 8.62
C LEU A 98 11.65 0.84 7.67
N ASP A 99 11.11 0.64 6.46
CA ASP A 99 11.73 -0.14 5.40
C ASP A 99 11.53 0.50 4.01
N PRO A 100 12.57 1.17 3.47
CA PRO A 100 12.49 1.85 2.18
C PRO A 100 12.52 0.90 0.98
N LYS A 101 12.60 -0.42 1.19
CA LYS A 101 12.69 -1.43 0.12
C LYS A 101 11.36 -2.10 -0.21
N ILE A 102 10.26 -1.66 0.41
CA ILE A 102 8.93 -2.20 0.11
C ILE A 102 8.37 -1.56 -1.16
N ALA A 103 8.46 -2.25 -2.30
CA ALA A 103 8.07 -1.72 -3.60
C ALA A 103 6.60 -1.25 -3.66
N VAL A 104 5.69 -2.00 -3.03
CA VAL A 104 4.27 -1.63 -2.99
C VAL A 104 4.04 -0.30 -2.25
N VAL A 105 4.84 0.00 -1.23
CA VAL A 105 4.76 1.30 -0.50
C VAL A 105 5.14 2.44 -1.42
N LYS A 106 6.19 2.27 -2.23
CA LYS A 106 6.60 3.26 -3.23
C LYS A 106 5.48 3.55 -4.21
N GLN A 107 4.82 2.52 -4.73
CA GLN A 107 3.68 2.70 -5.63
C GLN A 107 2.50 3.39 -4.95
N GLN A 108 2.17 3.06 -3.70
CA GLN A 108 1.06 3.69 -2.98
C GLN A 108 1.30 5.19 -2.67
N ILE A 109 2.54 5.55 -2.32
CA ILE A 109 2.95 6.95 -2.18
C ILE A 109 2.88 7.67 -3.53
N GLY A 110 3.39 7.03 -4.59
CA GLY A 110 3.30 7.53 -5.97
C GLY A 110 1.86 7.84 -6.39
N ASN A 111 0.92 6.92 -6.13
CA ASN A 111 -0.50 7.11 -6.40
C ASN A 111 -1.04 8.36 -5.67
N TYR A 112 -0.74 8.50 -4.36
CA TYR A 112 -1.21 9.65 -3.58
C TYR A 112 -0.67 10.98 -4.12
N LEU A 113 0.61 11.02 -4.48
CA LEU A 113 1.24 12.21 -5.04
C LEU A 113 0.64 12.56 -6.41
N ALA A 114 0.38 11.56 -7.25
CA ALA A 114 -0.26 11.74 -8.55
C ALA A 114 -1.69 12.30 -8.40
N GLU A 115 -2.49 11.75 -7.50
CA GLU A 115 -3.83 12.27 -7.17
C GLU A 115 -3.79 13.73 -6.68
N GLY A 116 -2.73 14.10 -5.95
CA GLY A 116 -2.47 15.47 -5.51
C GLY A 116 -1.81 16.39 -6.55
N GLY A 117 -1.65 15.93 -7.80
CA GLY A 117 -1.02 16.68 -8.89
C GLY A 117 0.48 16.93 -8.71
N LYS A 118 1.16 16.18 -7.83
CA LYS A 118 2.60 16.26 -7.58
C LYS A 118 3.36 15.33 -8.52
N ALA A 119 3.20 15.54 -9.82
CA ALA A 119 3.69 14.67 -10.88
C ALA A 119 5.16 14.27 -10.73
N LYS A 120 6.05 15.26 -10.56
CA LYS A 120 7.50 15.03 -10.43
C LYS A 120 7.85 14.11 -9.27
N ALA A 121 7.21 14.30 -8.12
CA ALA A 121 7.45 13.47 -6.94
C ALA A 121 6.87 12.06 -7.15
N ALA A 122 5.67 11.95 -7.72
CA ALA A 122 5.08 10.67 -8.07
C ALA A 122 6.01 9.84 -8.98
N LEU A 123 6.58 10.47 -10.02
CA LEU A 123 7.47 9.81 -10.97
C LEU A 123 8.64 9.10 -10.27
N LEU A 124 9.29 9.77 -9.31
CA LEU A 124 10.39 9.18 -8.55
C LEU A 124 9.96 7.92 -7.79
N TYR A 125 8.80 7.95 -7.15
CA TYR A 125 8.28 6.83 -6.38
C TYR A 125 7.86 5.65 -7.27
N TYR A 126 7.24 5.90 -8.43
CA TYR A 126 6.94 4.81 -9.38
C TYR A 126 8.22 4.18 -9.96
N GLN A 127 9.24 4.99 -10.27
CA GLN A 127 10.53 4.48 -10.71
C GLN A 127 11.16 3.59 -9.64
N GLN A 128 11.15 4.00 -8.37
CA GLN A 128 11.61 3.18 -7.25
C GLN A 128 10.85 1.86 -7.12
N ALA A 129 9.51 1.86 -7.29
CA ALA A 129 8.72 0.62 -7.26
C ALA A 129 9.18 -0.37 -8.36
N VAL A 130 9.40 0.13 -9.59
CA VAL A 130 9.90 -0.68 -10.71
C VAL A 130 11.35 -1.15 -10.48
N GLU A 131 12.20 -0.32 -9.89
CA GLU A 131 13.59 -0.68 -9.58
C GLU A 131 13.68 -1.78 -8.51
N LEU A 132 12.85 -1.69 -7.47
CA LEU A 132 12.82 -2.66 -6.37
C LEU A 132 12.26 -4.01 -6.83
N GLU A 133 11.20 -4.00 -7.63
CA GLU A 133 10.50 -5.21 -8.08
C GLU A 133 10.20 -5.14 -9.59
N PRO A 134 11.21 -5.32 -10.46
CA PRO A 134 11.09 -5.13 -11.91
C PRO A 134 10.22 -6.20 -12.60
N THR A 135 9.87 -7.27 -11.90
CA THR A 135 9.05 -8.37 -12.42
C THR A 135 7.56 -8.23 -12.10
N VAL A 136 7.16 -7.16 -11.39
CA VAL A 136 5.75 -6.92 -11.07
C VAL A 136 5.10 -6.08 -12.16
N ALA A 137 4.18 -6.67 -12.91
CA ALA A 137 3.48 -6.03 -14.02
C ALA A 137 2.78 -4.72 -13.61
N LEU A 138 2.17 -4.71 -12.42
CA LEU A 138 1.40 -3.58 -11.90
C LEU A 138 2.24 -2.30 -11.76
N TYR A 139 3.52 -2.39 -11.40
CA TYR A 139 4.36 -1.20 -11.23
C TYR A 139 4.75 -0.58 -12.57
N HIS A 140 5.03 -1.42 -13.58
CA HIS A 140 5.22 -0.94 -14.94
C HIS A 140 3.95 -0.31 -15.50
N PHE A 141 2.79 -0.93 -15.26
CA PHE A 141 1.51 -0.38 -15.69
C PHE A 141 1.25 0.99 -15.05
N GLY A 142 1.40 1.11 -13.73
CA GLY A 142 1.21 2.36 -13.00
C GLY A 142 2.18 3.47 -13.42
N LEU A 143 3.45 3.14 -13.70
CA LEU A 143 4.40 4.10 -14.26
C LEU A 143 3.98 4.55 -15.67
N GLY A 144 3.51 3.63 -16.52
CA GLY A 144 2.97 3.95 -17.84
C GLY A 144 1.76 4.89 -17.78
N GLU A 145 0.81 4.63 -16.89
CA GLU A 145 -0.35 5.50 -16.66
C GLU A 145 0.06 6.89 -16.16
N LEU A 146 1.04 6.97 -15.25
CA LEU A 146 1.56 8.24 -14.79
C LEU A 146 2.16 9.06 -15.94
N LEU A 147 2.99 8.42 -16.79
CA LEU A 147 3.59 9.07 -17.95
C LEU A 147 2.54 9.52 -18.97
N LEU A 148 1.46 8.75 -19.14
CA LEU A 148 0.34 9.13 -19.99
C LEU A 148 -0.39 10.36 -19.42
N ASN A 149 -0.74 10.34 -18.13
CA ASN A 149 -1.56 11.36 -17.49
C ASN A 149 -0.83 12.69 -17.30
N PHE A 150 0.47 12.65 -16.98
CA PHE A 150 1.29 13.84 -16.70
C PHE A 150 2.29 14.14 -17.82
N GLY A 151 2.14 13.50 -18.98
CA GLY A 151 3.16 13.53 -20.02
C GLY A 151 3.46 14.93 -20.55
N GLN A 152 2.41 15.75 -20.75
CA GLN A 152 2.59 17.14 -21.17
C GLN A 152 3.31 17.97 -20.10
N GLU A 153 2.98 17.81 -18.81
CA GLU A 153 3.67 18.50 -17.72
C GLU A 153 5.15 18.14 -17.66
N TYR A 154 5.49 16.87 -17.85
CA TYR A 154 6.89 16.45 -17.90
C TYR A 154 7.65 17.02 -19.11
N ILE A 155 6.98 17.21 -20.25
CA ILE A 155 7.55 17.88 -21.41
C ILE A 155 7.76 19.37 -21.12
N ASP A 156 6.72 20.05 -20.61
CA ASP A 156 6.75 21.49 -20.34
C ASP A 156 7.81 21.85 -19.29
N THR A 157 8.04 20.95 -18.33
CA THR A 157 9.05 21.13 -17.28
C THR A 157 10.43 20.61 -17.66
N GLY A 158 10.61 20.10 -18.88
CA GLY A 158 11.90 19.63 -19.40
C GLY A 158 12.42 18.33 -18.80
N ILE A 159 11.57 17.57 -18.08
CA ILE A 159 11.92 16.25 -17.54
C ILE A 159 12.06 15.23 -18.67
N TYR A 160 11.15 15.29 -19.64
CA TYR A 160 11.20 14.46 -20.83
C TYR A 160 11.13 15.33 -22.10
N THR A 161 11.74 14.84 -23.18
CA THR A 161 11.32 15.25 -24.52
C THR A 161 10.12 14.41 -24.95
N ARG A 162 9.37 14.86 -25.96
CA ARG A 162 8.24 14.10 -26.52
C ARG A 162 8.66 12.68 -26.92
N ASP A 163 9.74 12.55 -27.67
CA ASP A 163 10.23 11.24 -28.09
C ASP A 163 10.70 10.37 -26.91
N ALA A 164 11.25 10.97 -25.86
CA ALA A 164 11.72 10.23 -24.69
C ALA A 164 10.55 9.66 -23.88
N ILE A 165 9.50 10.45 -23.67
CA ILE A 165 8.34 9.98 -22.91
C ILE A 165 7.55 8.92 -23.68
N ASP A 166 7.41 9.06 -25.01
CA ASP A 166 6.73 8.06 -25.84
C ASP A 166 7.45 6.70 -25.76
N ARG A 167 8.79 6.71 -25.78
CA ARG A 167 9.60 5.48 -25.63
C ARG A 167 9.45 4.87 -24.23
N GLU A 168 9.54 5.67 -23.18
CA GLU A 168 9.47 5.17 -21.81
C GLU A 168 8.07 4.63 -21.48
N MET A 169 7.01 5.33 -21.89
CA MET A 169 5.64 4.89 -21.76
C MET A 169 5.41 3.56 -22.50
N LEU A 170 5.88 3.44 -23.75
CA LEU A 170 5.77 2.19 -24.52
C LEU A 170 6.53 1.03 -23.84
N LYS A 171 7.72 1.30 -23.30
CA LYS A 171 8.52 0.31 -22.55
C LYS A 171 7.77 -0.16 -21.30
N CYS A 172 7.14 0.76 -20.57
CA CYS A 172 6.34 0.43 -19.39
C CYS A 172 5.19 -0.52 -19.75
N PHE A 173 4.33 -0.15 -20.70
CA PHE A 173 3.19 -0.99 -21.08
C PHE A 173 3.60 -2.33 -21.70
N LYS A 174 4.67 -2.38 -22.50
CA LYS A 174 5.22 -3.65 -23.01
C LYS A 174 5.73 -4.54 -21.89
N SER A 175 6.37 -3.97 -20.87
CA SER A 175 6.85 -4.73 -19.72
C SER A 175 5.69 -5.27 -18.91
N ALA A 176 4.67 -4.46 -18.65
CA ALA A 176 3.45 -4.89 -17.97
C ALA A 176 2.77 -6.06 -18.70
N ALA A 177 2.51 -5.91 -20.01
CA ALA A 177 1.86 -6.95 -20.83
C ALA A 177 2.67 -8.26 -20.89
N ARG A 178 4.01 -8.17 -20.94
CA ARG A 178 4.88 -9.35 -20.93
C ARG A 178 4.85 -10.08 -19.59
N LEU A 179 4.74 -9.36 -18.48
CA LEU A 179 4.79 -9.91 -17.13
C LEU A 179 3.43 -10.47 -16.65
N ALA A 180 2.32 -10.04 -17.26
CA ALA A 180 0.98 -10.55 -17.01
C ALA A 180 0.27 -10.85 -18.35
N PRO A 181 0.64 -11.96 -19.03
CA PRO A 181 -0.05 -12.40 -20.24
C PRO A 181 -1.47 -12.87 -19.92
N GLU A 182 -2.40 -12.64 -20.84
CA GLU A 182 -3.81 -13.08 -20.78
C GLU A 182 -3.97 -14.60 -20.61
#